data_AF-A0A821UUP4-F1
#
_entry.id   AF-A0A821UUP4-F1
#
_cell.length_a   1.000
_cell.length_b   1.000
_cell.length_c   1.000
_cell.angle_alpha   90.00
_cell.angle_beta   90.00
_cell.angle_gamma   90.00
#
_symmetry.space_group_name_H-M   'P 1'
#
loop_
_entity.id
_entity.type
_entity.pdbx_description
1 polymer ?
#
loop_
_entity_poly.entity_id
_entity_poly.type
_entity_poly.pdbx_seq_one_letter_code
_entity_poly.pdbx_strand_id
1 'polypeptide(L)'
;MNLTAFPSYYTSGFYTALQSGYIAYNKKGSTMTISSSPPYKFNLYSFIATSAIQNQLRLTMIGERSSKVWYSATYPLYTHWPQLIELNYLNIDKITFSTTGSSEFAMENLCISISSLTTTVEPTTT
;
A
#
# COMPACT_ATOMS: atom_id res chain seq x y z
N MET A 1 13.53 -36.96 10.23
CA MET A 1 13.93 -36.75 8.82
C MET A 1 13.60 -35.31 8.48
N ASN A 2 14.62 -34.52 8.17
CA ASN A 2 14.56 -33.07 8.01
C ASN A 2 14.20 -32.76 6.54
N LEU A 3 13.13 -32.01 6.31
CA LEU A 3 12.78 -31.44 5.01
C LEU A 3 12.52 -29.95 5.21
N THR A 4 13.58 -29.19 5.44
CA THR A 4 13.58 -27.75 5.12
C THR A 4 13.48 -27.63 3.60
N ALA A 5 12.25 -27.64 3.09
CA ALA A 5 11.98 -27.29 1.70
C ALA A 5 12.38 -25.83 1.51
N PHE A 6 13.55 -25.60 0.92
CA PHE A 6 13.85 -24.31 0.31
C PHE A 6 12.73 -24.02 -0.70
N PRO A 7 12.15 -22.81 -0.74
CA PRO A 7 11.17 -22.50 -1.77
C PRO A 7 11.84 -22.68 -3.12
N SER A 8 11.27 -23.55 -3.94
CA SER A 8 11.58 -23.67 -5.36
C SER A 8 11.58 -22.27 -5.98
N TYR A 9 12.67 -21.91 -6.66
CA TYR A 9 12.79 -20.64 -7.37
C TYR A 9 11.72 -20.56 -8.46
N TYR A 10 10.54 -20.06 -8.12
CA TYR A 10 9.56 -19.69 -9.12
C TYR A 10 10.08 -18.43 -9.82
N THR A 11 10.08 -18.46 -11.16
CA THR A 11 10.45 -17.30 -11.99
C THR A 11 9.39 -16.20 -11.96
N SER A 12 8.27 -16.44 -11.27
CA SER A 12 7.18 -15.49 -11.04
C SER A 12 6.42 -15.82 -9.76
N GLY A 13 5.69 -14.84 -9.22
CA GLY A 13 4.89 -14.99 -8.00
C GLY A 13 5.30 -14.02 -6.90
N PHE A 14 4.72 -14.20 -5.72
CA PHE A 14 4.92 -13.31 -4.58
C PHE A 14 5.66 -14.02 -3.45
N TYR A 15 6.64 -13.34 -2.88
CA TYR A 15 7.27 -13.77 -1.64
C TYR A 15 6.38 -13.35 -0.47
N THR A 16 6.05 -14.30 0.41
CA THR A 16 5.30 -14.05 1.63
C THR A 16 6.21 -13.44 2.70
N ALA A 17 5.80 -12.39 3.40
CA ALA A 17 6.49 -11.95 4.61
C ALA A 17 6.40 -12.99 5.73
N LEU A 18 7.31 -12.87 6.70
CA LEU A 18 7.35 -13.70 7.92
C LEU A 18 6.10 -13.53 8.80
N GLN A 19 5.37 -12.41 8.66
CA GLN A 19 4.09 -12.13 9.31
C GLN A 19 3.25 -11.28 8.35
N SER A 20 2.03 -11.74 8.05
CA SER A 20 1.12 -11.03 7.12
C SER A 20 0.00 -10.32 7.88
N GLY A 21 -0.20 -9.04 7.56
CA GLY A 21 -1.34 -8.21 7.96
C GLY A 21 -2.39 -8.11 6.85
N TYR A 22 -2.95 -6.92 6.62
CA TYR A 22 -3.80 -6.67 5.45
C TYR A 22 -3.00 -6.85 4.15
N ILE A 23 -3.56 -7.62 3.21
CA ILE A 23 -2.94 -7.98 1.92
C ILE A 23 -3.75 -7.37 0.79
N ALA A 24 -3.06 -6.88 -0.24
CA ALA A 24 -3.67 -6.44 -1.49
C ALA A 24 -2.83 -6.86 -2.71
N TYR A 25 -3.48 -7.04 -3.85
CA TYR A 25 -2.85 -7.46 -5.10
C TYR A 25 -3.52 -6.75 -6.28
N ASN A 26 -2.72 -6.20 -7.20
CA ASN A 26 -3.25 -5.49 -8.34
C ASN A 26 -3.27 -6.38 -9.60
N LYS A 27 -4.34 -7.18 -9.71
CA LYS A 27 -4.52 -8.11 -10.83
C LYS A 27 -4.36 -7.43 -12.19
N LYS A 28 -3.56 -8.04 -13.08
CA LYS A 28 -3.22 -7.54 -14.42
C LYS A 28 -2.60 -6.13 -14.44
N GLY A 29 -1.95 -5.73 -13.35
CA GLY A 29 -1.36 -4.40 -13.22
C GLY A 29 -2.36 -3.26 -13.16
N SER A 30 -3.63 -3.57 -12.86
CA SER A 30 -4.67 -2.56 -12.76
C SER A 30 -4.34 -1.52 -11.68
N THR A 31 -4.81 -0.30 -11.85
CA THR A 31 -4.76 0.71 -10.79
C THR A 31 -5.50 0.20 -9.55
N MET A 32 -4.89 0.36 -8.38
CA MET A 32 -5.50 0.05 -7.09
C MET A 32 -5.76 1.33 -6.32
N THR A 33 -6.84 1.37 -5.53
CA THR A 33 -7.18 2.55 -4.74
C THR A 33 -7.65 2.12 -3.35
N ILE A 34 -7.19 2.85 -2.34
CA ILE A 34 -7.77 2.84 -1.00
C ILE A 34 -8.37 4.21 -0.79
N SER A 35 -9.64 4.28 -0.40
CA SER A 35 -10.32 5.56 -0.17
C SER A 35 -11.30 5.48 0.99
N SER A 36 -11.56 6.64 1.60
CA SER A 36 -12.59 6.86 2.61
C SER A 36 -13.63 7.84 2.11
N SER A 37 -14.88 7.64 2.50
CA SER A 37 -15.95 8.61 2.22
C SER A 37 -15.77 9.87 3.08
N PRO A 38 -16.14 11.06 2.59
CA PRO A 38 -16.19 12.26 3.45
C PRO A 38 -17.11 12.04 4.67
N PRO A 39 -16.81 12.66 5.83
CA PRO A 39 -15.66 13.52 6.13
C PRO A 39 -14.39 12.76 6.55
N TYR A 40 -14.39 11.42 6.52
CA TYR A 40 -13.31 10.60 7.06
C TYR A 40 -12.02 10.72 6.27
N LYS A 41 -10.90 10.72 7.01
CA LYS A 41 -9.53 10.66 6.49
C LYS A 41 -8.77 9.53 7.19
N PHE A 42 -7.63 9.15 6.63
CA PHE A 42 -6.72 8.18 7.21
C PHE A 42 -5.27 8.61 7.08
N ASN A 43 -4.42 8.02 7.91
CA ASN A 43 -2.97 8.10 7.83
C ASN A 43 -2.43 6.78 7.28
N LEU A 44 -1.49 6.86 6.34
CA LEU A 44 -0.77 5.71 5.80
C LEU A 44 0.70 5.81 6.17
N TYR A 45 1.18 4.84 6.95
CA TYR A 45 2.53 4.86 7.51
C TYR A 45 3.50 4.03 6.69
N SER A 46 3.15 2.77 6.41
CA SER A 46 4.03 1.85 5.70
C SER A 46 3.29 0.63 5.15
N PHE A 47 3.96 -0.11 4.28
CA PHE A 47 3.59 -1.45 3.85
C PHE A 47 4.80 -2.17 3.24
N ILE A 48 4.72 -3.48 3.06
CA ILE A 48 5.70 -4.27 2.31
C ILE A 48 5.14 -4.48 0.90
N ALA A 49 5.97 -4.32 -0.13
CA ALA A 49 5.57 -4.60 -1.51
C ALA A 49 6.63 -5.38 -2.30
N THR A 50 6.16 -6.15 -3.27
CA THR A 50 7.00 -6.95 -4.17
C THR A 50 6.38 -7.03 -5.56
N SER A 51 7.22 -7.15 -6.59
CA SER A 51 6.77 -7.36 -7.98
C SER A 51 6.49 -8.84 -8.24
N ALA A 52 5.55 -9.14 -9.12
CA ALA A 52 5.21 -10.52 -9.49
C ALA A 52 6.12 -11.11 -10.57
N ILE A 53 6.55 -10.29 -11.53
CA ILE A 53 7.10 -10.77 -12.81
C ILE A 53 8.47 -10.16 -13.13
N GLN A 54 8.65 -8.86 -12.91
CA GLN A 54 9.84 -8.14 -13.36
C GLN A 54 10.51 -7.34 -12.23
N ASN A 55 11.84 -7.30 -12.27
CA ASN A 55 12.61 -6.41 -11.41
C ASN A 55 12.48 -4.95 -11.86
N GLN A 56 12.69 -4.04 -10.92
CA GLN A 56 12.58 -2.59 -11.12
C GLN A 56 11.19 -2.16 -11.64
N LEU A 57 10.14 -2.90 -11.26
CA LEU A 57 8.77 -2.47 -11.51
C LEU A 57 8.52 -1.16 -10.75
N ARG A 58 8.22 -0.06 -11.45
CA ARG A 58 8.00 1.22 -10.79
C ARG A 58 6.58 1.27 -10.26
N LEU A 59 6.43 1.25 -8.93
CA LEU A 59 5.18 1.51 -8.23
C LEU A 59 5.08 3.00 -7.94
N THR A 60 4.08 3.65 -8.52
CA THR A 60 3.73 5.06 -8.28
C THR A 60 2.55 5.13 -7.33
N MET A 61 2.65 6.02 -6.36
CA MET A 61 1.62 6.30 -5.36
C MET A 61 1.24 7.77 -5.40
N ILE A 62 -0.06 8.06 -5.37
CA ILE A 62 -0.60 9.42 -5.30
C ILE A 62 -1.56 9.49 -4.13
N GLY A 63 -1.22 10.27 -3.11
CA GLY A 63 -2.06 10.55 -1.94
C GLY A 63 -2.83 11.86 -2.10
N GLU A 64 -4.14 11.81 -1.90
CA GLU A 64 -5.07 12.91 -2.13
C GLU A 64 -5.79 13.32 -0.83
N ARG A 65 -6.12 14.61 -0.72
CA ARG A 65 -7.07 15.16 0.26
C ARG A 65 -8.06 16.04 -0.47
N SER A 66 -9.34 15.69 -0.41
CA SER A 66 -10.45 16.38 -1.05
C SER A 66 -10.17 16.60 -2.54
N SER A 67 -9.75 15.52 -3.22
CA SER A 67 -9.38 15.50 -4.65
C SER A 67 -8.15 16.35 -5.03
N LYS A 68 -7.45 16.94 -4.06
CA LYS A 68 -6.16 17.61 -4.29
C LYS A 68 -5.03 16.63 -4.01
N VAL A 69 -4.02 16.55 -4.88
CA VAL A 69 -2.80 15.77 -4.62
C VAL A 69 -1.97 16.47 -3.54
N TRP A 70 -1.60 15.72 -2.51
CA TRP A 70 -0.71 16.18 -1.43
C TRP A 70 0.61 15.43 -1.39
N TYR A 71 0.59 14.16 -1.81
CA TYR A 71 1.75 13.30 -1.79
C TYR A 71 1.90 12.55 -3.10
N SER A 72 3.14 12.37 -3.54
CA SER A 72 3.48 11.55 -4.70
C SER A 72 4.86 10.95 -4.50
N ALA A 73 4.99 9.66 -4.78
CA ALA A 73 6.28 8.98 -4.76
C ALA A 73 6.28 7.81 -5.74
N THR A 74 7.48 7.41 -6.18
CA THR A 74 7.69 6.23 -7.01
C THR A 74 8.82 5.40 -6.43
N TYR A 75 8.58 4.11 -6.24
CA TYR A 75 9.58 3.16 -5.75
C TYR A 75 9.78 2.03 -6.77
N PRO A 76 11.02 1.57 -7.00
CA PRO A 76 11.26 0.34 -7.73
C PRO A 76 10.92 -0.85 -6.84
N LEU A 77 10.22 -1.84 -7.38
CA LEU A 77 9.95 -3.14 -6.77
C LEU A 77 10.71 -4.26 -7.47
N TYR A 78 11.02 -5.31 -6.74
CA TYR A 78 11.77 -6.48 -7.22
C TYR A 78 10.97 -7.77 -7.02
N THR A 79 11.28 -8.81 -7.79
CA THR A 79 10.57 -10.09 -7.69
C THR A 79 10.97 -10.90 -6.46
N HIS A 80 12.24 -10.83 -6.06
CA HIS A 80 12.81 -11.68 -5.01
C HIS A 80 13.20 -10.92 -3.74
N TRP A 81 12.94 -9.61 -3.70
CA TRP A 81 13.27 -8.74 -2.58
C TRP A 81 12.04 -7.90 -2.22
N PRO A 82 11.15 -8.40 -1.35
CA PRO A 82 10.10 -7.59 -0.75
C PRO A 82 10.71 -6.39 -0.03
N GLN A 83 10.14 -5.21 -0.27
CA GLN A 83 10.65 -3.97 0.29
C GLN A 83 9.65 -3.35 1.23
N LEU A 84 10.12 -2.95 2.40
CA LEU A 84 9.38 -2.03 3.27
C LEU A 84 9.39 -0.64 2.62
N ILE A 85 8.20 -0.12 2.37
CA ILE A 85 7.99 1.25 1.92
C ILE A 85 7.48 2.06 3.10
N GLU A 86 8.30 3.01 3.55
CA GLU A 86 7.95 3.95 4.62
C GLU A 86 7.48 5.27 4.00
N LEU A 87 6.32 5.75 4.45
CA LEU A 87 5.66 6.93 3.91
C LEU A 87 5.47 8.01 4.98
N ASN A 88 4.37 7.95 5.75
CA ASN A 88 3.79 9.03 6.57
C ASN A 88 2.88 10.01 5.79
N TYR A 89 1.99 9.46 4.95
CA TYR A 89 0.95 10.26 4.30
C TYR A 89 -0.19 10.46 5.29
N LEU A 90 -0.30 11.67 5.84
CA LEU A 90 -1.27 11.98 6.88
C LEU A 90 -2.58 12.50 6.30
N ASN A 91 -3.70 12.29 6.98
CA ASN A 91 -5.01 12.90 6.70
C ASN A 91 -5.45 12.86 5.22
N ILE A 92 -5.12 11.79 4.50
CA ILE A 92 -5.58 11.55 3.12
C ILE A 92 -6.96 10.91 3.11
N ASP A 93 -7.74 11.14 2.06
CA ASP A 93 -9.00 10.41 1.81
C ASP A 93 -8.87 9.40 0.69
N LYS A 94 -7.77 9.43 -0.06
CA LYS A 94 -7.53 8.52 -1.15
C LYS A 94 -6.04 8.34 -1.37
N ILE A 95 -5.64 7.11 -1.63
CA ILE A 95 -4.35 6.80 -2.24
C ILE A 95 -4.57 5.91 -3.45
N THR A 96 -3.93 6.28 -4.55
CA THR A 96 -3.95 5.54 -5.81
C THR A 96 -2.58 4.93 -6.06
N PHE A 97 -2.55 3.65 -6.39
CA PHE A 97 -1.34 2.89 -6.73
C PHE A 97 -1.40 2.49 -8.20
N SER A 98 -0.32 2.73 -8.94
CA SER A 98 -0.19 2.32 -10.33
C SER A 98 1.23 1.82 -10.62
N THR A 99 1.36 0.92 -11.59
CA THR A 99 2.66 0.37 -11.98
C THR A 99 3.01 0.71 -13.42
N THR A 100 4.31 0.73 -13.72
CA THR A 100 4.75 0.80 -15.12
C THR A 100 4.43 -0.47 -15.88
N GLY A 101 3.91 -0.32 -17.11
CA GLY A 101 3.75 -1.43 -18.04
C GLY A 101 2.68 -2.45 -17.64
N SER A 102 1.71 -2.08 -16.80
CA SER A 102 0.62 -2.97 -16.34
C SER A 102 1.11 -4.29 -15.74
N SER A 103 2.28 -4.26 -15.10
CA SER A 103 2.80 -5.42 -14.35
C SER A 103 2.27 -5.44 -12.92
N GLU A 104 2.18 -6.64 -12.36
CA GLU A 104 1.52 -6.87 -11.08
C GLU A 104 2.49 -6.69 -9.90
N PHE A 105 1.96 -6.19 -8.80
CA PHE A 105 2.57 -6.12 -7.48
C PHE A 105 1.62 -6.69 -6.43
N ALA A 106 2.20 -7.19 -5.34
CA ALA A 106 1.47 -7.47 -4.12
C ALA A 106 1.96 -6.54 -3.01
N MET A 107 1.05 -6.28 -2.08
CA MET A 107 1.27 -5.50 -0.88
C MET A 107 0.82 -6.32 0.32
N GLU A 108 1.55 -6.24 1.41
CA GLU A 108 1.19 -6.82 2.69
C GLU A 108 1.62 -5.94 3.86
N ASN A 109 1.15 -6.29 5.06
CA ASN A 109 1.47 -5.59 6.30
C ASN A 109 1.17 -4.07 6.23
N LEU A 110 0.03 -3.72 5.63
CA LEU A 110 -0.42 -2.33 5.50
C LEU A 110 -0.63 -1.71 6.89
N CYS A 111 0.15 -0.66 7.20
CA CYS A 111 0.04 0.11 8.42
C CYS A 111 -0.76 1.39 8.15
N ILE A 112 -2.03 1.38 8.56
CA ILE A 112 -3.02 2.44 8.32
C ILE A 112 -3.80 2.74 9.61
N SER A 113 -4.15 4.02 9.84
CA SER A 113 -5.03 4.42 10.94
C SER A 113 -6.09 5.39 10.46
N ILE A 114 -7.28 5.34 11.04
CA ILE A 114 -8.32 6.37 10.82
C ILE A 114 -7.88 7.65 11.54
N SER A 115 -7.94 8.79 10.84
CA SER A 115 -7.78 10.09 11.49
C SER A 115 -9.03 10.39 12.30
N SER A 116 -8.89 10.54 13.61
CA SER A 116 -10.02 10.92 14.47
C SER A 116 -10.58 12.27 14.02
N LEU A 117 -11.88 12.32 13.71
CA LEU A 117 -12.57 13.59 13.59
C LEU A 117 -12.66 14.19 14.99
N THR A 118 -12.01 15.33 15.21
CA THR A 118 -12.31 16.14 16.40
C THR A 118 -13.70 16.73 16.20
N THR A 119 -14.73 16.07 16.70
CA THR A 119 -16.03 16.70 16.93
C THR A 119 -15.85 17.66 18.09
N THR A 120 -15.68 18.95 17.80
CA THR A 120 -15.87 20.00 18.79
C THR A 120 -17.34 19.94 19.19
N VAL A 121 -17.63 19.33 20.35
CA VAL A 121 -18.95 19.49 20.97
C VAL A 121 -18.98 20.92 21.47
N GLU A 122 -19.70 21.78 20.76
CA GLU A 122 -19.98 23.13 21.23
C GLU A 122 -20.79 23.01 22.53
N PRO A 123 -20.33 23.59 23.66
CA PRO A 123 -21.09 23.51 24.90
C PRO A 123 -22.43 24.21 24.71
N THR A 124 -23.52 23.45 24.81
CA THR A 124 -24.87 24.00 24.81
C THR A 124 -25.04 24.72 26.14
N THR A 125 -25.00 26.05 26.11
CA THR A 125 -25.39 26.87 27.26
C THR A 125 -26.91 26.68 27.45
N THR A 126 -27.29 26.15 28.62
CA THR A 126 -28.67 26.13 29.12
C THR A 126 -28.81 27.14 30.23
#